data_AF-A0A0V1EP28-F1
#
_entry.id   AF-A0A0V1EP28-F1
#
_cell.length_a   1.000
_cell.length_b   1.000
_cell.length_c   1.000
_cell.angle_alpha   90.00
_cell.angle_beta   90.00
_cell.angle_gamma   90.00
#
_symmetry.space_group_name_H-M   'P 1'
#
loop_
_entity.id
_entity.type
_entity.pdbx_description
1 polymer ?
#
loop_
_entity_poly.entity_id
_entity_poly.type
_entity_poly.pdbx_seq_one_letter_code
_entity_poly.pdbx_strand_id
1 'polypeptide(L)'
;LNNLCLWQENDLDNPLERTSFWQRVKNWILFSDGEHRHYFTTKFRRDLVDKFNIKNRATFFTTAQRSRMVWDILVRTGYGSVNRYKRGIDHLIRQGVYLDAFPLHEGSSKSYSKQSMTDRQYLYRYWARMSKWWRPQPYEVIRRYFGEKIALYFAWLGFYTFALIPVVILGICCVVYGYIFLNTYIPSR
;
A
#
# COMPACT_ATOMS: atom_id res chain seq x y z
N LEU A 1 -17.52 -0.51 -27.91
CA LEU A 1 -17.17 -1.88 -27.50
C LEU A 1 -15.68 -2.08 -27.80
N ASN A 2 -14.92 -2.55 -26.80
CA ASN A 2 -13.48 -2.90 -26.85
C ASN A 2 -12.44 -1.77 -26.78
N ASN A 3 -12.51 -0.89 -25.77
CA ASN A 3 -11.34 -0.12 -25.30
C ASN A 3 -11.51 0.40 -23.85
N LEU A 4 -12.27 -0.32 -23.03
CA LEU A 4 -12.52 0.05 -21.63
C LEU A 4 -11.75 -0.92 -20.72
N CYS A 5 -10.92 -0.36 -19.85
CA CYS A 5 -10.08 -1.06 -18.86
C CYS A 5 -8.75 -1.64 -19.36
N LEU A 6 -7.95 -0.84 -20.08
CA LEU A 6 -6.53 -1.08 -20.28
C LEU A 6 -5.72 0.06 -19.62
N TRP A 7 -5.79 0.17 -18.29
CA TRP A 7 -4.50 0.23 -17.60
C TRP A 7 -4.06 -1.22 -17.59
N GLN A 8 -3.10 -1.50 -18.47
CA GLN A 8 -2.78 -2.84 -18.90
C GLN A 8 -2.41 -3.66 -17.66
N GLU A 9 -2.98 -4.85 -17.53
CA GLU A 9 -2.43 -5.91 -16.68
C GLU A 9 -0.92 -6.11 -16.99
N ASN A 10 -0.52 -5.76 -18.22
CA ASN A 10 0.87 -5.69 -18.68
C ASN A 10 1.72 -4.54 -18.07
N ASP A 11 1.14 -3.51 -17.43
CA ASP A 11 1.93 -2.43 -16.81
C ASP A 11 2.34 -2.77 -15.36
N LEU A 12 1.56 -3.61 -14.67
CA LEU A 12 1.89 -4.10 -13.33
C LEU A 12 2.77 -5.35 -13.36
N ASP A 13 2.63 -6.18 -14.40
CA ASP A 13 3.37 -7.44 -14.51
C ASP A 13 4.75 -7.30 -15.19
N ASN A 14 5.01 -6.24 -15.98
CA ASN A 14 6.11 -6.29 -16.97
C ASN A 14 7.34 -5.36 -16.75
N PRO A 15 7.34 -4.31 -15.89
CA PRO A 15 8.59 -3.60 -15.56
C PRO A 15 9.24 -4.08 -14.24
N LEU A 16 8.47 -4.67 -13.31
CA LEU A 16 8.98 -5.06 -11.98
C LEU A 16 9.63 -6.46 -11.96
N GLU A 17 9.41 -7.28 -12.99
CA GLU A 17 10.00 -8.62 -13.07
C GLU A 17 11.46 -8.63 -13.55
N ARG A 18 11.90 -7.61 -14.30
CA ARG A 18 13.20 -7.62 -14.98
C ARG A 18 14.25 -6.67 -14.38
N THR A 19 13.94 -5.96 -13.29
CA THR A 19 14.97 -5.14 -12.62
C THR A 19 15.67 -5.96 -11.55
N SER A 20 16.97 -6.18 -11.73
CA SER A 20 17.81 -6.76 -10.68
C SER A 20 17.66 -5.94 -9.39
N PHE A 21 17.79 -6.59 -8.23
CA PHE A 21 17.81 -5.91 -6.93
C PHE A 21 18.75 -4.69 -6.94
N TRP A 22 19.90 -4.82 -7.59
CA TRP A 22 20.88 -3.75 -7.77
C TRP A 22 20.44 -2.61 -8.70
N GLN A 23 19.65 -2.89 -9.74
CA GLN A 23 19.02 -1.84 -10.56
C GLN A 23 18.09 -0.97 -9.71
N ARG A 24 17.38 -1.57 -8.76
CA ARG A 24 16.43 -0.86 -7.89
C ARG A 24 17.15 0.00 -6.87
N VAL A 25 18.22 -0.52 -6.26
CA VAL A 25 19.10 0.27 -5.38
C VAL A 25 19.73 1.42 -6.17
N LYS A 26 20.21 1.18 -7.39
CA LYS A 26 20.74 2.22 -8.27
C LYS A 26 19.70 3.28 -8.61
N ASN A 27 18.49 2.90 -9.02
CA ASN A 27 17.42 3.85 -9.36
C ASN A 27 16.89 4.62 -8.13
N TRP A 28 17.05 4.07 -6.93
CA TRP A 28 16.70 4.78 -5.69
C TRP A 28 17.77 5.80 -5.29
N ILE A 29 19.06 5.47 -5.45
CA ILE A 29 20.19 6.35 -5.12
C ILE A 29 20.44 7.40 -6.21
N LEU A 30 20.35 7.00 -7.48
CA LEU A 30 20.46 7.88 -8.63
C LEU A 30 19.05 8.34 -8.97
N PHE A 31 18.67 9.48 -8.41
CA PHE A 31 17.42 10.18 -8.71
C PHE A 31 17.42 10.54 -10.21
N SER A 32 17.03 9.60 -11.06
CA SER A 32 16.87 9.86 -12.49
C SER A 32 15.58 10.63 -12.66
N ASP A 33 15.70 11.95 -12.72
CA ASP A 33 14.58 12.87 -12.97
C ASP A 33 14.08 12.62 -14.40
N GLY A 34 13.10 11.73 -14.52
CA GLY A 34 12.36 11.55 -15.75
C GLY A 34 11.55 12.81 -16.02
N GLU A 35 11.43 13.20 -17.28
CA GLU A 35 10.61 14.35 -17.69
C GLU A 35 9.13 14.08 -17.35
N HIS A 36 8.74 14.45 -16.14
CA HIS A 36 7.39 14.24 -15.63
C HIS A 36 6.54 15.46 -15.94
N ARG A 37 5.45 15.25 -16.70
CA ARG A 37 4.36 16.25 -16.80
C ARG A 37 3.99 16.72 -15.39
N HIS A 38 4.06 18.03 -15.15
CA HIS A 38 3.79 18.63 -13.84
C HIS A 38 2.31 18.48 -13.46
N TYR A 39 1.96 17.36 -12.84
CA TYR A 39 0.67 17.19 -12.18
C TYR A 39 0.79 17.65 -10.73
N PHE A 40 -0.06 18.60 -10.34
CA PHE A 40 -0.14 19.06 -8.95
C PHE A 40 -1.27 18.34 -8.22
N THR A 41 -1.01 17.94 -6.97
CA THR A 41 -2.03 17.36 -6.10
C THR A 41 -2.74 18.48 -5.33
N THR A 42 -4.07 18.46 -5.34
CA THR A 42 -4.91 19.38 -4.55
C THR A 42 -6.07 18.61 -3.93
N LYS A 43 -6.65 19.15 -2.85
CA LYS A 43 -7.89 18.63 -2.27
C LYS A 43 -8.96 18.57 -3.37
N PHE A 44 -9.66 17.44 -3.44
CA PHE A 44 -10.75 17.27 -4.39
C PHE A 44 -11.84 18.31 -4.11
N ARG A 45 -12.28 19.00 -5.17
CA ARG A 45 -13.42 19.91 -5.09
C ARG A 45 -14.36 19.67 -6.26
N ARG A 46 -15.68 19.67 -5.99
CA ARG A 46 -16.71 19.33 -6.96
C ARG A 46 -16.89 20.40 -8.04
N ASP A 47 -16.64 21.65 -7.71
CA ASP A 47 -16.62 22.81 -8.61
C ASP A 47 -15.48 22.73 -9.63
N LEU A 48 -14.38 22.04 -9.31
CA LEU A 48 -13.19 21.94 -10.18
C LEU A 48 -13.01 20.57 -10.81
N VAL A 49 -14.08 19.78 -10.95
CA VAL A 49 -14.02 18.40 -11.46
C VAL A 49 -13.29 18.29 -12.80
N ASP A 50 -13.47 19.26 -13.70
CA ASP A 50 -12.85 19.26 -15.02
C ASP A 50 -11.33 19.52 -14.99
N LYS A 51 -10.80 20.03 -13.87
CA LYS A 51 -9.35 20.20 -13.64
C LYS A 51 -8.68 18.92 -13.13
N PHE A 52 -9.45 17.93 -12.69
CA PHE A 52 -8.90 16.65 -12.23
C PHE A 52 -8.78 15.67 -13.40
N ASN A 53 -7.72 14.87 -13.40
CA ASN A 53 -7.52 13.81 -14.37
C ASN A 53 -8.44 12.61 -14.08
N ILE A 54 -9.73 12.74 -14.40
CA ILE A 54 -10.76 11.73 -14.15
C ILE A 54 -11.07 11.00 -15.46
N LYS A 55 -10.52 9.79 -15.61
CA LYS A 55 -10.84 8.93 -16.77
C LYS A 55 -12.27 8.37 -16.70
N ASN A 56 -12.65 7.88 -15.53
CA ASN A 56 -13.97 7.28 -15.28
C ASN A 56 -14.47 7.69 -13.90
N ARG A 57 -15.67 8.27 -13.84
CA ARG A 57 -16.29 8.74 -12.58
C ARG A 57 -16.63 7.61 -11.62
N ALA A 58 -16.94 6.41 -12.12
CA ALA A 58 -17.30 5.26 -11.29
C ALA A 58 -16.11 4.68 -10.51
N THR A 59 -14.90 4.76 -11.08
CA THR A 59 -13.67 4.21 -10.50
C THR A 59 -12.71 5.28 -9.98
N PHE A 60 -13.12 6.55 -10.00
CA PHE A 60 -12.27 7.67 -9.61
C PHE A 60 -11.82 7.57 -8.14
N PHE A 61 -12.77 7.31 -7.24
CA PHE A 61 -12.46 7.05 -5.84
C PHE A 61 -12.19 5.57 -5.63
N THR A 62 -11.08 5.26 -4.96
CA THR A 62 -10.77 3.89 -4.57
C THR A 62 -11.78 3.38 -3.55
N THR A 63 -11.94 2.07 -3.45
CA THR A 63 -12.85 1.47 -2.48
C THR A 63 -12.49 1.84 -1.05
N ALA A 64 -11.19 1.94 -0.72
CA ALA A 64 -10.74 2.46 0.56
C ALA A 64 -11.20 3.90 0.82
N GLN A 65 -11.09 4.79 -0.18
CA GLN A 65 -11.54 6.18 -0.08
C GLN A 65 -13.06 6.28 0.08
N ARG A 66 -13.82 5.45 -0.65
CA ARG A 66 -15.28 5.39 -0.56
C ARG A 66 -15.73 4.93 0.82
N SER A 67 -15.16 3.85 1.34
CA SER A 67 -15.41 3.39 2.70
C SER A 67 -15.06 4.44 3.74
N ARG A 68 -13.96 5.18 3.54
CA ARG A 68 -13.57 6.29 4.42
C ARG A 68 -14.56 7.45 4.40
N MET A 69 -15.08 7.82 3.23
CA MET A 69 -16.11 8.85 3.10
C MET A 69 -17.41 8.43 3.80
N VAL A 70 -17.86 7.19 3.59
CA VAL A 70 -19.05 6.64 4.27
C VAL A 70 -18.86 6.64 5.79
N TRP A 71 -17.69 6.20 6.28
CA TRP A 71 -17.38 6.22 7.70
C TRP A 71 -17.43 7.63 8.30
N ASP A 72 -16.86 8.64 7.61
CA ASP A 72 -16.89 10.03 8.08
C ASP A 72 -18.33 10.58 8.15
N ILE A 73 -19.20 10.20 7.20
CA ILE A 73 -20.63 10.51 7.26
C ILE A 73 -21.29 9.83 8.46
N LEU A 74 -21.05 8.54 8.67
CA LEU A 74 -21.64 7.78 9.78
C LEU A 74 -21.23 8.32 11.15
N VAL A 75 -19.99 8.80 11.31
CA VAL A 75 -19.50 9.41 12.55
C VAL A 75 -20.10 10.81 12.78
N ARG A 76 -20.38 11.56 11.71
CA ARG A 76 -20.92 12.94 11.81
C ARG A 76 -22.44 13.01 11.87
N THR A 77 -23.14 12.00 11.39
CA THR A 77 -24.61 11.97 11.34
C THR A 77 -25.18 11.98 12.76
N GLY A 78 -26.01 12.98 13.06
CA GLY A 78 -26.79 13.04 14.29
C GLY A 78 -28.04 12.16 14.21
N TYR A 79 -28.51 11.65 15.35
CA TYR A 79 -29.75 10.89 15.44
C TYR A 79 -30.64 11.42 16.57
N GLY A 80 -31.96 11.39 16.38
CA GLY A 80 -32.95 11.88 17.33
C GLY A 80 -33.15 13.40 17.33
N SER A 81 -34.08 13.86 18.16
CA SER A 81 -34.46 15.27 18.26
C SER A 81 -33.44 16.07 19.09
N VAL A 82 -32.76 17.02 18.42
CA VAL A 82 -32.07 18.23 18.92
C VAL A 82 -30.87 18.06 19.87
N ASN A 83 -30.55 16.86 20.38
CA ASN A 83 -29.41 16.72 21.29
C ASN A 83 -28.06 16.61 20.55
N ARG A 84 -27.14 17.57 20.76
CA ARG A 84 -25.77 17.59 20.21
C ARG A 84 -24.93 16.37 20.62
N TYR A 85 -25.29 15.67 21.69
CA TYR A 85 -24.58 14.49 22.18
C TYR A 85 -25.00 13.16 21.52
N LYS A 86 -26.12 13.14 20.78
CA LYS A 86 -26.62 11.96 20.06
C LYS A 86 -26.12 11.96 18.62
N ARG A 87 -24.83 11.67 18.43
CA ARG A 87 -24.19 11.69 17.13
C ARG A 87 -23.21 10.54 16.98
N GLY A 88 -23.15 10.03 15.75
CA GLY A 88 -22.11 9.10 15.33
C GLY A 88 -22.43 7.64 15.61
N ILE A 89 -21.99 6.79 14.70
CA ILE A 89 -22.14 5.34 14.79
C ILE A 89 -21.46 4.75 16.04
N ASP A 90 -20.32 5.31 16.47
CA ASP A 90 -19.59 4.85 17.65
C ASP A 90 -20.46 4.93 18.93
N HIS A 91 -21.31 5.95 19.02
CA HIS A 91 -22.21 6.10 20.16
C HIS A 91 -23.30 5.02 20.14
N LEU A 92 -23.87 4.74 18.96
CA LEU A 92 -24.92 3.72 18.81
C LEU A 92 -24.40 2.31 19.08
N ILE A 93 -23.14 2.04 18.71
CA ILE A 93 -22.47 0.76 19.04
C ILE A 93 -22.28 0.65 20.55
N ARG A 94 -21.79 1.71 21.22
CA ARG A 94 -21.61 1.72 22.69
C ARG A 94 -22.92 1.55 23.46
N GLN A 95 -24.03 2.01 22.92
CA GLN A 95 -25.37 1.82 23.50
C GLN A 95 -25.97 0.44 23.23
N GLY A 96 -25.31 -0.41 22.42
CA GLY A 96 -25.82 -1.71 22.05
C GLY A 96 -26.97 -1.69 21.03
N VAL A 97 -27.22 -0.54 20.37
CA VAL A 97 -28.20 -0.45 19.28
C VAL A 97 -27.67 -1.14 18.03
N TYR A 98 -26.38 -0.97 17.76
CA TYR A 98 -25.65 -1.73 16.75
C TYR A 98 -24.61 -2.62 17.42
N LEU A 99 -24.37 -3.81 16.84
CA LEU A 99 -23.33 -4.73 17.32
C LEU A 99 -21.94 -4.28 16.90
N ASP A 100 -21.76 -3.97 15.61
CA ASP A 100 -20.49 -3.57 15.02
C ASP A 100 -20.73 -2.88 13.67
N ALA A 101 -19.72 -2.18 13.15
CA ALA A 101 -19.73 -1.54 11.83
C ALA A 101 -18.38 -1.68 11.14
N PHE A 102 -18.35 -2.41 10.03
CA PHE A 102 -17.12 -2.68 9.27
C PHE A 102 -17.34 -2.51 7.76
N PRO A 103 -16.31 -2.07 7.02
CA PRO A 103 -16.37 -2.04 5.56
C PRO A 103 -16.30 -3.46 4.98
N LEU A 104 -17.03 -3.68 3.89
CA LEU A 104 -16.97 -4.95 3.15
C LEU A 104 -15.73 -5.01 2.27
N HIS A 105 -15.10 -6.19 2.21
CA HIS A 105 -14.03 -6.47 1.27
C HIS A 105 -14.57 -6.79 -0.12
N GLU A 106 -13.80 -6.45 -1.15
CA GLU A 106 -14.16 -6.78 -2.52
C GLU A 106 -13.93 -8.26 -2.84
N GLY A 107 -14.85 -8.85 -3.61
CA GLY A 107 -14.74 -10.17 -4.22
C GLY A 107 -14.89 -11.35 -3.26
N SER A 108 -15.31 -12.49 -3.82
CA SER A 108 -15.25 -13.79 -3.12
C SER A 108 -13.83 -14.35 -3.16
N SER A 109 -13.38 -14.95 -2.07
CA SER A 109 -12.07 -15.63 -2.01
C SER A 109 -11.99 -16.88 -2.93
N LYS A 110 -13.12 -17.35 -3.46
CA LYS A 110 -13.23 -18.62 -4.19
C LYS A 110 -13.45 -18.48 -5.71
N SER A 111 -13.73 -17.29 -6.23
CA SER A 111 -13.99 -17.09 -7.67
C SER A 111 -12.71 -16.64 -8.39
N TYR A 112 -12.12 -17.57 -9.15
CA TYR A 112 -10.89 -17.36 -9.92
C TYR A 112 -11.20 -17.22 -11.41
N SER A 113 -11.90 -16.16 -11.80
CA SER A 113 -11.91 -15.78 -13.22
C SER A 113 -10.65 -14.97 -13.52
N LYS A 114 -9.85 -15.43 -14.48
CA LYS A 114 -8.58 -14.77 -14.88
C LYS A 114 -8.79 -13.40 -15.53
N GLN A 115 -10.04 -13.04 -15.87
CA GLN A 115 -10.40 -11.83 -16.62
C GLN A 115 -10.77 -10.62 -15.74
N SER A 116 -10.96 -10.77 -14.43
CA SER A 116 -11.20 -9.61 -13.55
C SER A 116 -10.73 -9.89 -12.12
N MET A 117 -9.41 -9.87 -11.89
CA MET A 117 -8.87 -10.09 -10.55
C MET A 117 -9.04 -8.84 -9.69
N THR A 118 -9.63 -9.01 -8.51
CA THR A 118 -9.81 -7.93 -7.53
C THR A 118 -8.49 -7.58 -6.84
N ASP A 119 -8.32 -6.34 -6.37
CA ASP A 119 -7.11 -5.89 -5.63
C ASP A 119 -6.76 -6.84 -4.46
N ARG A 120 -7.77 -7.31 -3.72
CA ARG A 120 -7.61 -8.30 -2.65
C ARG A 120 -6.97 -9.59 -3.12
N GLN A 121 -7.45 -10.14 -4.24
CA GLN A 121 -6.97 -11.40 -4.80
C GLN A 121 -5.55 -11.23 -5.36
N TYR A 122 -5.26 -10.09 -5.99
CA TYR A 122 -3.92 -9.73 -6.43
C TYR A 122 -2.93 -9.71 -5.25
N LEU A 123 -3.26 -8.97 -4.19
CA LEU A 123 -2.43 -8.86 -2.99
C LEU A 123 -2.18 -10.22 -2.35
N TYR A 124 -3.21 -11.07 -2.25
CA TYR A 124 -3.04 -12.41 -1.72
C TYR A 124 -2.13 -13.28 -2.61
N ARG A 125 -2.28 -13.23 -3.94
CA ARG A 125 -1.55 -14.12 -4.84
C ARG A 125 -0.07 -13.73 -4.99
N TYR A 126 0.22 -12.44 -5.01
CA TYR A 126 1.53 -11.91 -5.42
C TYR A 126 2.34 -11.27 -4.30
N TRP A 127 1.73 -10.94 -3.16
CA TRP A 127 2.42 -10.24 -2.07
C TRP A 127 2.30 -10.93 -0.71
N ALA A 128 1.10 -11.17 -0.20
CA ALA A 128 0.87 -11.64 1.17
C ALA A 128 1.14 -13.15 1.40
N ARG A 129 1.98 -13.77 0.55
CA ARG A 129 2.39 -15.18 0.67
C ARG A 129 3.85 -15.27 1.06
N MET A 130 4.15 -16.12 2.02
CA MET A 130 5.54 -16.40 2.44
C MET A 130 6.41 -16.85 1.27
N SER A 131 5.85 -17.58 0.30
CA SER A 131 6.55 -17.99 -0.92
C SER A 131 6.83 -16.85 -1.91
N LYS A 132 6.55 -15.58 -1.58
CA LYS A 132 6.77 -14.41 -2.43
C LYS A 132 7.62 -13.33 -1.75
N TRP A 133 8.29 -13.66 -0.64
CA TRP A 133 9.10 -12.71 0.15
C TRP A 133 10.22 -12.00 -0.65
N TRP A 134 10.71 -12.60 -1.74
CA TRP A 134 11.71 -12.01 -2.63
C TRP A 134 11.15 -11.01 -3.65
N ARG A 135 9.82 -10.94 -3.82
CA ARG A 135 9.17 -10.03 -4.78
C ARG A 135 9.11 -8.61 -4.20
N PRO A 136 9.19 -7.57 -5.04
CA PRO A 136 8.96 -6.20 -4.59
C PRO A 136 7.55 -6.03 -4.02
N GLN A 137 7.40 -5.15 -3.03
CA GLN A 137 6.09 -4.80 -2.49
C GLN A 137 5.30 -3.97 -3.51
N PRO A 138 4.03 -4.31 -3.81
CA PRO A 138 3.19 -3.54 -4.72
C PRO A 138 2.51 -2.36 -3.99
N TYR A 139 3.26 -1.28 -3.77
CA TYR A 139 2.82 -0.13 -2.94
C TYR A 139 1.50 0.49 -3.40
N GLU A 140 1.32 0.72 -4.71
CA GLU A 140 0.10 1.35 -5.24
C GLU A 140 -1.15 0.48 -5.03
N VAL A 141 -1.02 -0.84 -5.12
CA VAL A 141 -2.16 -1.75 -4.90
C VAL A 141 -2.51 -1.82 -3.41
N ILE A 142 -1.50 -1.88 -2.52
CA ILE A 142 -1.69 -1.81 -1.07
C ILE A 142 -2.40 -0.50 -0.70
N ARG A 143 -1.96 0.63 -1.28
CA ARG A 143 -2.54 1.96 -1.07
C ARG A 143 -3.98 2.07 -1.55
N ARG A 144 -4.29 1.55 -2.74
CA ARG A 144 -5.66 1.55 -3.27
C ARG A 144 -6.63 0.71 -2.43
N TYR A 145 -6.17 -0.44 -1.92
CA TYR A 145 -7.00 -1.40 -1.19
C TYR A 145 -7.13 -1.09 0.31
N PHE A 146 -6.02 -0.84 1.01
CA PHE A 146 -6.00 -0.59 2.45
C PHE A 146 -5.99 0.89 2.82
N GLY A 147 -5.65 1.77 1.88
CA GLY A 147 -5.49 3.20 2.11
C GLY A 147 -4.08 3.62 2.52
N GLU A 148 -3.90 4.93 2.61
CA GLU A 148 -2.58 5.57 2.79
C GLU A 148 -1.85 5.14 4.06
N LYS A 149 -2.56 5.02 5.19
CA LYS A 149 -1.93 4.70 6.49
C LYS A 149 -1.23 3.35 6.48
N ILE A 150 -1.90 2.33 5.93
CA ILE A 150 -1.36 0.96 5.88
C ILE A 150 -0.28 0.86 4.80
N ALA A 151 -0.45 1.53 3.67
CA ALA A 151 0.57 1.60 2.63
C ALA A 151 1.87 2.24 3.13
N LEU A 152 1.77 3.35 3.88
CA LEU A 152 2.93 4.01 4.47
C LEU A 152 3.66 3.12 5.48
N TYR A 153 2.90 2.37 6.31
CA TYR A 153 3.48 1.39 7.23
C TYR A 153 4.34 0.35 6.49
N PHE A 154 3.82 -0.27 5.43
CA PHE A 154 4.57 -1.26 4.67
C PHE A 154 5.73 -0.65 3.89
N ALA A 155 5.56 0.56 3.34
CA ALA A 155 6.64 1.28 2.68
C ALA A 155 7.81 1.56 3.64
N TRP A 156 7.51 2.01 4.86
CA TRP A 156 8.51 2.23 5.90
C TRP A 156 9.19 0.92 6.31
N LEU A 157 8.42 -0.16 6.49
CA LEU A 157 8.97 -1.48 6.80
C LEU A 157 9.93 -1.96 5.70
N GLY A 158 9.54 -1.82 4.43
CA GLY A 158 10.38 -2.15 3.29
C GLY A 158 11.68 -1.34 3.31
N PHE A 159 11.58 -0.01 3.46
CA PHE A 159 12.74 0.86 3.59
C PHE A 159 13.68 0.42 4.73
N TYR A 160 13.12 0.16 5.91
CA TYR A 160 13.90 -0.27 7.08
C TYR A 160 14.64 -1.59 6.82
N THR A 161 13.97 -2.58 6.22
CA THR A 161 14.64 -3.85 5.87
C THR A 161 15.77 -3.67 4.87
N PHE A 162 15.65 -2.76 3.90
CA PHE A 162 16.73 -2.46 2.96
C PHE A 162 17.88 -1.68 3.63
N ALA A 163 17.57 -0.75 4.54
CA ALA A 163 18.57 0.02 5.28
C ALA A 163 19.44 -0.87 6.20
N LEU A 164 18.94 -2.03 6.64
CA LEU A 164 19.69 -2.99 7.45
C LEU A 164 20.72 -3.81 6.66
N ILE A 165 20.58 -3.91 5.33
CA ILE A 165 21.50 -4.71 4.48
C ILE A 165 22.97 -4.31 4.67
N PRO A 166 23.38 -3.03 4.58
CA PRO A 166 24.78 -2.64 4.82
C PRO A 166 25.25 -2.94 6.24
N VAL A 167 24.36 -2.79 7.23
CA VAL A 167 24.66 -3.09 8.63
C VAL A 167 24.98 -4.59 8.81
N VAL A 168 24.17 -5.45 8.20
CA VAL A 168 24.41 -6.91 8.22
C VAL A 168 25.71 -7.28 7.52
N ILE A 169 26.03 -6.65 6.39
CA ILE A 169 27.29 -6.88 5.67
C ILE A 169 28.49 -6.53 6.57
N LEU A 170 28.48 -5.35 7.20
CA LEU A 170 29.54 -4.95 8.13
C LEU A 170 29.66 -5.89 9.33
N GLY A 171 28.52 -6.33 9.88
CA GLY A 171 28.49 -7.30 10.99
C GLY A 171 29.13 -8.63 10.61
N ILE A 172 28.78 -9.18 9.44
CA ILE A 172 29.39 -10.42 8.93
C ILE A 172 30.89 -10.24 8.68
N CYS A 173 31.31 -9.13 8.08
CA CYS A 173 32.74 -8.83 7.87
C CYS A 173 33.53 -8.80 9.19
N CYS A 174 32.97 -8.19 10.23
CA CYS A 174 33.59 -8.15 11.56
C CYS A 174 33.73 -9.56 12.17
N VAL A 175 32.67 -10.38 12.09
CA VAL A 175 32.70 -11.77 12.60
C VAL A 175 33.71 -12.62 11.84
N VAL A 176 33.76 -12.50 10.51
CA VAL A 176 34.73 -13.24 9.67
C VAL A 176 36.16 -12.79 9.98
N TYR A 177 36.41 -11.49 10.14
CA TYR A 177 37.72 -10.98 10.55
C TYR A 177 38.14 -11.54 11.91
N GLY A 178 37.26 -11.49 12.90
CA GLY A 178 37.49 -12.11 14.21
C GLY A 178 37.86 -13.59 14.06
N TYR A 179 37.07 -14.34 13.29
CA TYR A 179 37.29 -15.78 13.08
C TYR A 179 38.67 -16.10 12.49
N ILE A 180 39.11 -15.35 11.47
CA ILE A 180 40.42 -15.56 10.83
C ILE A 180 41.57 -15.29 11.80
N PHE A 181 41.46 -14.24 12.62
CA PHE A 181 42.54 -13.78 13.51
C PHE A 181 42.55 -14.46 14.89
N LEU A 182 41.57 -15.31 15.21
CA LEU A 182 41.50 -16.05 16.48
C LEU A 182 42.78 -16.84 16.80
N ASN A 183 43.35 -17.53 15.80
CA ASN A 183 44.51 -18.40 16.00
C ASN A 183 45.85 -17.66 16.11
N THR A 184 45.89 -16.37 15.74
CA THR A 184 47.10 -15.55 15.76
C THR A 184 47.10 -14.60 16.96
N TYR A 185 46.03 -14.58 17.74
CA TYR A 185 45.88 -13.69 18.89
C TYR A 185 46.62 -14.23 20.12
N ILE A 186 47.65 -13.50 20.56
CA ILE A 186 48.31 -13.73 21.85
C ILE A 186 47.58 -12.84 22.87
N PRO A 187 46.89 -13.40 23.88
CA PRO A 187 46.14 -12.60 24.84
C PRO A 187 47.10 -11.73 25.67
N SER A 188 46.83 -10.41 25.70
CA SER A 188 47.54 -9.49 26.59
C SER A 188 47.16 -9.79 28.04
N ARG A 189 48.17 -9.95 28.90
CA ARG A 189 48.06 -10.15 30.36
C ARG A 189 47.40 -8.97 31.07
#